data_AF-A0A3D5YFA4-F1
#
_entry.id   AF-A0A3D5YFA4-F1
#
_cell.length_a   1.000
_cell.length_b   1.000
_cell.length_c   1.000
_cell.angle_alpha   90.00
_cell.angle_beta   90.00
_cell.angle_gamma   90.00
#
_symmetry.space_group_name_H-M   'P 1'
#
loop_
_entity.id
_entity.type
_entity.pdbx_description
1 polymer ?
#
loop_
_entity_poly.entity_id
_entity_poly.type
_entity_poly.pdbx_seq_one_letter_code
_entity_poly.pdbx_strand_id
1 'polypeptide(L)' 'MENILLQTEMLDLKFNPDRAAAGVVLDAHKDPKQGVVSTIIVMTGTLKVGDIIVAYDTYGKVRRMQDWK' A
#
# COMPACT_ATOMS: atom_id res chain seq x y z
N MET A 1 2.17 -19.92 -14.12
CA MET A 1 2.98 -18.71 -13.82
C MET A 1 3.43 -18.04 -15.12
N GLU A 2 3.91 -18.81 -16.09
CA GLU A 2 4.36 -18.35 -17.42
C GLU A 2 3.38 -17.40 -18.14
N ASN A 3 2.08 -17.71 -18.18
CA ASN A 3 1.07 -16.82 -18.79
C ASN A 3 0.98 -15.44 -18.12
N ILE A 4 1.19 -15.34 -16.81
CA ILE A 4 1.12 -14.06 -16.08
C ILE A 4 2.33 -13.20 -16.43
N LEU A 5 3.53 -13.80 -16.45
CA LEU A 5 4.75 -13.09 -16.83
C LEU A 5 4.66 -12.54 -18.25
N LEU A 6 4.21 -13.35 -19.21
CA LEU A 6 4.03 -12.91 -20.59
C LEU A 6 3.05 -11.74 -20.70
N GLN A 7 1.94 -11.79 -19.96
CA GLN A 7 0.98 -10.68 -19.91
C GLN A 7 1.59 -9.42 -19.31
N THR A 8 2.40 -9.52 -18.25
CA THR A 8 3.05 -8.34 -17.65
C THR A 8 4.07 -7.69 -18.58
N GLU A 9 4.80 -8.49 -19.36
CA GLU A 9 5.73 -7.97 -20.37
C GLU A 9 4.99 -7.26 -21.51
N MET A 10 3.87 -7.82 -21.98
CA MET A 10 3.05 -7.19 -23.02
C MET A 10 2.43 -5.85 -22.56
N LEU A 11 2.10 -5.74 -21.27
CA LEU A 11 1.48 -4.55 -20.69
C LEU A 11 2.48 -3.45 -20.29
N ASP A 12 3.80 -3.72 -20.33
CA ASP A 12 4.89 -2.80 -19.95
C ASP A 12 4.57 -2.05 -18.63
N LEU A 13 4.23 -2.82 -17.58
CA LEU A 13 3.83 -2.26 -16.30
C LEU A 13 5.00 -1.48 -15.66
N LYS A 14 4.79 -0.19 -15.37
CA LYS A 14 5.80 0.69 -14.77
C LYS A 14 5.35 1.21 -13.41
N PHE A 15 6.33 1.41 -12.53
CA PHE A 15 6.15 2.16 -11.29
C PHE A 15 7.36 3.06 -11.06
N ASN A 16 7.19 4.09 -10.22
CA ASN A 16 8.27 4.98 -9.81
C ASN A 16 8.42 4.85 -8.28
N PRO A 17 9.52 4.29 -7.75
CA PRO A 17 9.72 4.17 -6.30
C PRO A 17 10.11 5.48 -5.61
N ASP A 18 10.64 6.46 -6.34
CA ASP A 18 11.21 7.69 -5.77
C ASP A 18 10.16 8.74 -5.37
N ARG A 19 8.90 8.50 -5.75
CA ARG A 19 7.76 9.34 -5.37
C ARG A 19 7.09 8.87 -4.08
N ALA A 20 6.26 9.75 -3.52
CA ALA A 20 5.34 9.38 -2.44
C ALA A 20 4.40 8.24 -2.86
N ALA A 21 4.12 7.35 -1.92
CA ALA A 21 3.24 6.21 -2.13
C ALA A 21 1.83 6.63 -2.55
N ALA A 22 1.28 5.92 -3.52
CA ALA A 22 -0.13 5.94 -3.85
C ALA A 22 -0.64 4.50 -3.97
N GLY A 23 -1.86 4.27 -3.50
CA GLY A 23 -2.37 2.93 -3.35
C GLY A 23 -3.86 2.90 -3.01
N VAL A 24 -4.34 1.70 -2.75
CA VAL A 24 -5.75 1.42 -2.45
C VAL A 24 -5.85 0.73 -1.09
N VAL A 25 -6.78 1.19 -0.27
CA VAL A 25 -7.13 0.53 0.99
C VAL A 25 -8.04 -0.66 0.68
N LEU A 26 -7.64 -1.86 1.10
CA LEU A 26 -8.44 -3.07 0.97
C LEU A 26 -9.44 -3.21 2.09
N ASP A 27 -8.97 -3.09 3.33
CA ASP A 27 -9.77 -3.18 4.54
C ASP A 27 -9.21 -2.27 5.63
N ALA A 28 -10.05 -2.04 6.64
CA ALA A 28 -9.68 -1.34 7.85
C ALA A 28 -10.48 -1.90 9.03
N HIS A 29 -9.82 -2.10 10.16
CA HIS A 29 -10.44 -2.58 11.38
C HIS A 29 -9.74 -2.01 12.61
N LYS A 30 -10.38 -2.15 13.78
CA LYS A 30 -9.82 -1.76 15.06
C LYS A 30 -9.27 -2.98 15.78
N ASP A 31 -7.95 -3.06 15.91
CA ASP A 31 -7.26 -4.06 16.70
C ASP A 31 -7.11 -3.56 18.16
N PRO A 32 -7.46 -4.35 19.19
CA PRO A 32 -7.38 -3.93 20.58
C PRO A 32 -5.99 -3.52 21.07
N LYS A 33 -4.92 -4.08 20.48
CA LYS A 33 -3.52 -3.84 20.87
C LYS A 33 -2.85 -2.79 19.99
N GLN A 34 -3.24 -2.72 18.72
CA GLN A 34 -2.56 -1.90 17.71
C GLN A 34 -3.34 -0.63 17.35
N GLY A 35 -4.59 -0.53 17.76
CA GLY A 35 -5.47 0.59 17.41
C GLY A 35 -6.08 0.39 16.02
N VAL A 36 -6.14 1.46 15.23
CA VAL A 36 -6.67 1.38 13.85
C VAL A 36 -5.61 0.76 12.96
N VAL A 37 -5.97 -0.33 12.28
CA VAL A 37 -5.12 -1.06 11.33
C VAL A 37 -5.84 -1.10 9.99
N SER A 38 -5.08 -0.99 8.92
CA SER A 38 -5.59 -1.06 7.55
C SER A 38 -4.58 -1.77 6.66
N THR A 39 -5.09 -2.50 5.68
CA THR A 39 -4.27 -3.12 4.65
C THR A 39 -4.38 -2.33 3.36
N ILE A 40 -3.20 -2.03 2.80
CA ILE A 40 -3.05 -1.13 1.66
C ILE A 40 -2.24 -1.86 0.59
N ILE A 41 -2.73 -1.83 -0.65
CA ILE A 41 -1.93 -2.16 -1.84
C ILE A 41 -1.22 -0.88 -2.29
N VAL A 42 0.11 -0.87 -2.23
CA VAL A 42 0.91 0.21 -2.81
C VAL A 42 1.07 -0.05 -4.31
N MET A 43 0.53 0.85 -5.14
CA MET A 43 0.58 0.72 -6.60
C MET A 43 1.80 1.41 -7.21
N THR A 44 2.27 2.48 -6.58
CA THR A 44 3.46 3.23 -7.02
C THR A 44 4.02 4.05 -5.86
N GLY A 45 5.28 4.46 -5.95
CA GLY A 45 5.98 5.15 -4.88
C GLY A 45 6.43 4.21 -3.76
N THR A 46 7.02 4.81 -2.73
CA THR A 46 7.47 4.10 -1.53
C THR A 46 6.75 4.63 -0.30
N LEU A 47 6.14 3.73 0.47
CA LEU A 47 5.53 4.06 1.76
C LEU A 47 6.53 3.75 2.87
N LYS A 48 6.72 4.65 3.82
CA LYS A 48 7.64 4.49 4.94
C LYS A 48 6.92 4.69 6.27
N VAL A 49 7.46 4.05 7.31
CA VAL A 49 7.01 4.32 8.67
C VAL A 49 7.31 5.78 9.01
N GLY A 50 6.32 6.48 9.53
CA GLY A 50 6.37 7.91 9.81
C GLY A 50 5.70 8.79 8.77
N ASP A 51 5.40 8.27 7.57
CA ASP A 51 4.67 9.01 6.56
C ASP A 51 3.24 9.32 7.02
N ILE A 52 2.70 10.45 6.56
CA ILE A 52 1.29 10.79 6.74
C ILE A 52 0.55 10.31 5.49
N ILE A 53 -0.49 9.52 5.71
CA ILE A 53 -1.38 9.02 4.66
C ILE A 53 -2.76 9.67 4.82
N VAL A 54 -3.37 9.97 3.69
CA VAL A 54 -4.73 10.47 3.58
C VAL A 54 -5.53 9.46 2.76
N ALA A 55 -6.62 8.97 3.32
CA ALA A 55 -7.55 8.05 2.68
C ALA A 55 -8.95 8.66 2.80
N TYR A 56 -9.42 9.24 1.70
CA TYR A 56 -10.70 9.97 1.63
C TYR A 56 -10.78 11.10 2.67
N ASP A 57 -11.74 11.02 3.60
CA ASP A 57 -11.99 11.99 4.67
C ASP A 57 -11.14 11.75 5.93
N THR A 58 -10.31 10.71 5.93
CA THR A 58 -9.52 10.26 7.08
C THR A 58 -8.03 10.39 6.80
N TYR A 59 -7.23 10.70 7.81
CA TYR A 59 -5.78 10.75 7.70
C TYR A 59 -5.10 10.19 8.95
N GLY A 60 -3.86 9.75 8.81
CA GLY A 60 -3.09 9.18 9.91
C GLY A 60 -1.61 9.10 9.61
N LYS A 61 -0.81 8.98 10.68
CA LYS A 61 0.63 8.72 10.57
C LYS A 61 0.88 7.22 10.62
N VAL A 62 1.65 6.69 9.68
CA VAL A 62 2.09 5.29 9.71
C VAL A 62 2.96 5.06 10.95
N ARG A 63 2.44 4.31 11.91
CA ARG A 63 3.18 3.98 13.16
C ARG A 63 4.01 2.72 13.02
N ARG A 64 3.51 1.76 12.24
CA ARG A 64 4.13 0.46 11.99
C ARG A 64 3.54 -0.11 10.71
N MET A 65 4.35 -0.87 9.97
CA MET A 65 3.90 -1.68 8.84
C MET A 65 4.34 -3.13 9.09
N GLN A 66 3.55 -4.06 8.58
CA GLN A 66 3.84 -5.49 8.58
C GLN A 66 3.27 -6.08 7.30
N ASP A 67 3.93 -7.12 6.80
CA ASP A 67 3.42 -7.83 5.64
C ASP A 67 2.13 -8.58 6.00
N TRP A 68 1.24 -8.70 5.02
CA TRP A 68 0.04 -9.51 5.15
C TRP A 68 0.46 -10.99 5.28
N LYS A 69 -0.14 -11.71 6.23
CA LYS A 69 0.12 -13.14 6.48
C LYS A 69 -0.85 -14.05 5.74
#